data_AF-A0A920TNC9-F1
#
_entry.id   AF-A0A920TNC9-F1
#
_cell.length_a   1.000
_cell.length_b   1.000
_cell.length_c   1.000
_cell.angle_alpha   90.00
_cell.angle_beta   90.00
_cell.angle_gamma   90.00
#
_symmetry.space_group_name_H-M   'P 1'
#
loop_
_entity.id
_entity.type
_entity.pdbx_description
1 polymer ?
#
loop_
_entity_poly.entity_id
_entity_poly.type
_entity_poly.pdbx_seq_one_letter_code
_entity_poly.pdbx_strand_id
1 'polypeptide(L)' 'MAYMKDVTGMSDTEVRVEIERYIVWPGQACSYKVGMLKILELRDKAKEKLGENFELKIFTQ' A
#
# COMPACT_ATOMS: atom_id res chain seq x y z
N MET A 1 4.24 -19.05 5.60
CA MET A 1 5.04 -18.47 6.71
C MET A 1 6.46 -18.14 6.28
N ALA A 2 7.20 -19.06 5.65
CA ALA A 2 8.60 -18.87 5.24
C ALA A 2 8.85 -17.56 4.44
N TYR A 3 8.04 -17.28 3.42
CA TYR A 3 8.18 -16.07 2.60
C TYR A 3 8.09 -14.76 3.42
N MET A 4 7.07 -14.62 4.27
CA MET A 4 6.88 -13.39 5.04
C MET A 4 7.99 -13.19 6.06
N LYS A 5 8.40 -14.26 6.74
CA LYS A 5 9.50 -14.23 7.73
C LYS A 5 10.83 -13.80 7.12
N ASP A 6 11.15 -14.32 5.93
CA ASP A 6 12.40 -14.02 5.22
C ASP A 6 12.44 -12.59 4.67
N VAL A 7 11.32 -12.10 4.15
CA VAL A 7 11.25 -10.79 3.49
C VAL A 7 11.01 -9.63 4.45
N THR A 8 10.39 -9.86 5.61
CA THR A 8 10.05 -8.79 6.57
C THR A 8 10.84 -8.82 7.88
N GLY A 9 11.54 -9.92 8.19
CA GLY A 9 12.27 -10.08 9.45
C GLY A 9 11.36 -10.21 10.69
N MET A 10 10.05 -10.41 10.51
CA MET A 10 9.07 -10.55 11.59
C MET A 10 9.25 -11.84 12.39
N SER A 11 8.85 -11.82 13.66
CA SER A 11 8.83 -13.01 14.51
C SER A 11 7.79 -14.04 14.03
N ASP A 12 7.96 -15.30 14.43
CA ASP A 12 7.06 -16.39 14.03
C ASP A 12 5.59 -16.13 14.45
N THR A 13 5.42 -15.57 15.64
CA THR A 13 4.12 -15.19 16.20
C THR A 13 3.44 -14.12 15.37
N GLU A 14 4.16 -13.07 14.97
CA GLU A 14 3.61 -11.98 14.14
C GLU A 14 3.22 -12.47 12.74
N VAL A 15 4.07 -13.28 12.12
CA VAL A 15 3.79 -13.87 10.79
C VAL A 15 2.55 -14.77 10.84
N ARG A 16 2.37 -15.54 11.91
CA ARG A 16 1.19 -16.40 12.09
C ARG A 16 -0.10 -15.58 12.18
N VAL A 17 -0.13 -14.56 13.04
CA VAL A 17 -1.31 -13.70 13.23
C VAL A 17 -1.71 -13.00 11.93
N GLU A 18 -0.74 -12.48 11.18
CA GLU A 18 -1.00 -11.82 9.89
C GLU A 18 -1.56 -12.78 8.84
N ILE A 19 -1.01 -13.99 8.73
CA ILE A 19 -1.50 -15.00 7.78
C ILE A 19 -2.92 -15.45 8.15
N GLU A 20 -3.21 -15.66 9.43
CA GLU A 20 -4.57 -16.01 9.89
C GLU A 20 -5.57 -14.90 9.55
N ARG A 21 -5.18 -13.62 9.70
CA ARG A 21 -6.02 -12.48 9.27
C ARG A 21 -6.31 -12.51 7.76
N TYR A 22 -5.31 -12.82 6.94
CA TYR A 22 -5.47 -12.84 5.48
C TYR A 22 -6.37 -13.98 4.98
N ILE A 23 -6.46 -15.09 5.73
CA ILE A 23 -7.37 -16.20 5.45
C ILE A 23 -8.83 -15.77 5.67
N VAL A 24 -9.11 -15.05 6.77
CA VAL A 24 -10.48 -14.61 7.11
C VAL A 24 -10.92 -13.41 6.27
N TRP A 25 -9.99 -12.53 5.90
CA TRP A 25 -10.30 -11.34 5.10
C TRP A 25 -9.45 -11.29 3.81
N PRO A 26 -9.82 -12.09 2.80
CA PRO A 26 -9.06 -12.15 1.55
C PRO A 26 -9.06 -10.78 0.85
N GLY A 27 -7.90 -10.36 0.35
CA GLY A 27 -7.73 -9.10 -0.39
C GLY A 27 -7.46 -7.86 0.47
N GLN A 28 -7.70 -7.92 1.79
CA GLN A 28 -7.46 -6.80 2.71
C GLN A 28 -5.98 -6.38 2.72
N ALA A 29 -5.05 -7.33 2.77
CA ALA A 29 -3.62 -7.05 2.71
C ALA A 29 -3.18 -6.41 1.38
N CYS A 30 -3.80 -6.82 0.26
CA CYS A 30 -3.47 -6.28 -1.05
C CYS A 30 -3.94 -4.82 -1.21
N SER A 31 -5.03 -4.45 -0.52
CA SER A 31 -5.62 -3.11 -0.60
C SER A 31 -4.64 -1.99 -0.26
N TYR A 32 -3.71 -2.22 0.68
CA TYR A 32 -2.73 -1.23 1.10
C TYR A 32 -1.82 -0.81 -0.06
N LYS A 33 -1.22 -1.80 -0.74
CA LYS A 33 -0.29 -1.51 -1.83
C LYS A 33 -1.01 -1.05 -3.09
N VAL A 34 -2.16 -1.64 -3.40
CA VAL A 34 -2.99 -1.21 -4.54
C VAL A 34 -3.47 0.22 -4.37
N GLY A 35 -3.97 0.59 -3.19
CA GLY A 35 -4.39 1.96 -2.88
C GLY A 35 -3.24 2.96 -2.98
N MET A 36 -2.08 2.64 -2.39
CA MET A 36 -0.87 3.45 -2.51
C MET A 36 -0.48 3.68 -3.98
N LEU A 37 -0.41 2.61 -4.78
CA LEU A 37 -0.05 2.71 -6.19
C LEU A 37 -1.03 3.58 -6.96
N LYS A 38 -2.33 3.47 -6.67
CA LYS A 38 -3.35 4.28 -7.34
C LYS A 38 -3.25 5.76 -6.99
N ILE A 39 -2.99 6.09 -5.73
CA ILE A 39 -2.78 7.48 -5.28
C ILE A 39 -1.55 8.08 -5.97
N LEU A 40 -0.45 7.31 -6.08
CA LEU A 40 0.75 7.75 -6.78
C LEU A 40 0.49 8.00 -8.27
N GLU A 41 -0.21 7.08 -8.94
CA GLU A 41 -0.59 7.22 -10.35
C GLU A 41 -1.44 8.48 -10.58
N LEU A 42 -2.43 8.74 -9.71
CA LEU A 42 -3.28 9.92 -9.81
C LEU A 42 -2.51 11.21 -9.55
N ARG A 43 -1.56 11.17 -8.61
CA ARG A 43 -0.68 12.32 -8.33
C ARG A 43 0.17 12.66 -9.55
N ASP A 44 0.74 11.64 -10.19
CA ASP A 44 1.62 11.86 -11.34
C ASP A 44 0.81 12.37 -12.55
N LYS A 45 -0.42 11.87 -12.75
CA LYS A 45 -1.38 12.45 -13.72
C LYS A 45 -1.75 13.89 -13.41
N ALA A 46 -1.95 14.24 -12.14
CA ALA A 46 -2.24 15.61 -11.73
C ALA A 46 -1.04 16.54 -11.98
N LYS A 47 0.19 16.08 -11.71
CA LYS A 47 1.41 16.81 -12.04
C LYS A 47 1.55 17.06 -13.54
N GLU A 48 1.32 16.05 -14.36
CA GLU A 48 1.38 16.17 -15.81
C GLU A 48 0.34 17.16 -16.34
N LYS A 49 -0.89 17.10 -15.83
CA LYS A 49 -2.00 17.96 -16.28
C LYS A 49 -1.88 19.41 -15.81
N LEU A 50 -1.38 19.65 -14.60
CA LEU A 50 -1.35 20.97 -13.98
C LEU A 50 0.00 21.68 -14.16
N GLY A 51 1.08 20.94 -14.43
CA GLY A 51 2.42 21.51 -14.65
C GLY A 51 2.86 22.38 -13.48
N GLU A 52 3.19 23.64 -13.76
CA GLU A 52 3.60 24.63 -12.76
C GLU A 52 2.49 24.99 -11.75
N ASN A 53 1.23 24.73 -12.09
CA ASN A 53 0.08 24.94 -11.20
C ASN A 53 -0.19 23.74 -10.28
N PHE A 54 0.65 22.70 -10.30
CA PHE A 54 0.47 21.56 -9.41
C PHE A 54 0.87 21.91 -7.97
N GLU A 55 -0.08 21.83 -7.05
CA GLU A 55 0.15 22.02 -5.61
C GLU A 55 -0.15 20.74 -4.83
N LEU A 56 0.87 20.21 -4.13
CA LEU A 56 0.73 18.97 -3.36
C LEU A 56 -0.33 19.09 -2.24
N LYS A 57 -0.40 20.25 -1.58
CA LYS A 57 -1.35 20.49 -0.49
C LYS A 57 -2.79 20.35 -0.96
N ILE A 58 -3.10 20.87 -2.15
CA ILE A 58 -4.43 20.79 -2.77
C ILE A 58 -4.73 19.34 -3.18
N PHE A 59 -3.75 18.60 -3.70
CA PHE A 59 -3.95 17.20 -4.07
C PHE A 59 -4.25 16.27 -2.86
N THR A 60 -3.73 16.60 -1.68
CA THR A 60 -3.87 15.77 -0.47
C THR A 60 -5.03 16.17 0.45
N GLN A 61 -5.81 17.18 0.10
CA GLN A 61 -6.89 17.75 0.91
C GLN A 61 -8.26 17.27 0.42
#